data_AF-A0AA43JLY3-F1
#
_entry.id   AF-A0AA43JLY3-F1
#
_cell.length_a   1.000
_cell.length_b   1.000
_cell.length_c   1.000
_cell.angle_alpha   90.00
_cell.angle_beta   90.00
_cell.angle_gamma   90.00
#
_symmetry.space_group_name_H-M   'P 1'
#
loop_
_entity.id
_entity.type
_entity.pdbx_description
1 polymer ?
#
loop_
_entity_poly.entity_id
_entity_poly.type
_entity_poly.pdbx_seq_one_letter_code
_entity_poly.pdbx_strand_id
1 'polypeptide(L)'
;MASPGVTVQVIAVVMTAHELIEAWSSCLETERIRLTEAGHDAPILASQGRLLQTIGGLHLYEFVVPSDVTLHSDLPVSVVPIDEAETTEGIVLHQTGHTILVQLVDGLGGDVPSVTLVPDRAGLLSTSASRLRDMLAKPDLFHFGPTERLASLLQMPEVDARAVPAASSVFATVWMDDRSQRRQKLASLAVELIRANKRILFLSPSHQECDEAVGQVARTIKAGGLNYRMWITRYELSVTTQAGGIYLHEVGFEAQMHQFLAKSQADKASLKGKYDRFRELAPLLAHKEAKQKDLDEVRALEWRLVTQLRELQVRIADVEATLKQFESLSLFQRLAMQALGKNAESLQQYRELYQQQMDQLDKEIDVAKGRIQQLVPEAAVPRGKRAEFDELKEYIAKLGGAKKVRELMAAEEHSSRQAFLQNRRLVATTPTRVATDPVFSQVRFDVLIIDEATRIPAHALLAAAGLIRERIIISGDPREIASAGQWAIPQVVTHIAE
;
A
#
# COMPACT_ATOMS: atom_id res chain seq x y z
N MET A 1 74.34 -16.15 -25.71
CA MET A 1 73.50 -14.96 -25.92
C MET A 1 72.07 -15.35 -25.56
N ALA A 2 71.63 -14.97 -24.37
CA ALA A 2 70.27 -15.21 -23.90
C ALA A 2 69.49 -13.91 -24.08
N SER A 3 68.45 -13.94 -24.90
CA SER A 3 67.51 -12.81 -25.03
C SER A 3 66.68 -12.73 -23.76
N PRO A 4 66.57 -11.56 -23.10
CA PRO A 4 65.69 -11.42 -21.96
C PRO A 4 64.25 -11.34 -22.48
N GLY A 5 63.42 -12.28 -22.05
CA GLY A 5 61.98 -12.22 -22.25
C GLY A 5 61.42 -11.00 -21.51
N VAL A 6 60.96 -10.02 -22.28
CA VAL A 6 60.18 -8.89 -21.75
C VAL A 6 58.87 -9.48 -21.24
N THR A 7 58.78 -9.64 -19.92
CA THR A 7 57.52 -9.93 -19.26
C THR A 7 56.70 -8.65 -19.30
N VAL A 8 55.82 -8.53 -20.28
CA VAL A 8 54.85 -7.44 -20.33
C VAL A 8 53.90 -7.67 -19.15
N GLN A 9 54.17 -7.01 -18.02
CA GLN A 9 53.15 -6.78 -17.01
C GLN A 9 52.10 -5.90 -17.67
N VAL A 10 51.02 -6.51 -18.16
CA VAL A 10 49.79 -5.79 -18.45
C VAL A 10 49.32 -5.24 -17.10
N ILE A 11 49.65 -3.98 -16.81
CA ILE A 11 49.02 -3.23 -15.73
C ILE A 11 47.55 -3.12 -16.17
N ALA A 12 46.71 -4.02 -15.70
CA ALA A 12 45.28 -3.92 -15.88
C ALA A 12 44.85 -2.61 -15.20
N VAL A 13 44.50 -1.62 -16.00
CA VAL A 13 43.95 -0.36 -15.51
C VAL A 13 42.62 -0.70 -14.85
N VAL A 14 42.53 -0.49 -13.53
CA VAL A 14 41.28 -0.68 -12.79
C VAL A 14 40.29 0.37 -13.29
N MET A 15 39.22 -0.09 -13.93
CA MET A 15 38.16 0.76 -14.45
C MET A 15 37.34 1.31 -13.28
N THR A 16 36.91 2.56 -13.40
CA THR A 16 35.90 3.15 -12.51
C THR A 16 34.55 2.43 -12.65
N ALA A 17 33.63 2.59 -11.71
CA ALA A 17 32.29 2.02 -11.85
C ALA A 17 31.60 2.54 -13.12
N HIS A 18 31.79 3.81 -13.47
CA HIS A 18 31.26 4.40 -14.69
C HIS A 18 31.74 3.66 -15.94
N GLU A 19 33.06 3.53 -16.10
CA GLU A 19 33.68 2.83 -17.23
C GLU A 19 33.27 1.36 -17.29
N LEU A 20 33.19 0.69 -16.13
CA LEU A 20 32.79 -0.72 -16.05
C LEU A 20 31.32 -0.91 -16.45
N ILE A 21 30.43 0.00 -16.04
CA ILE A 21 29.01 0.00 -16.42
C ILE A 21 28.86 0.22 -17.93
N GLU A 22 29.63 1.14 -18.50
CA GLU A 22 29.64 1.41 -19.95
C GLU A 22 30.12 0.18 -20.73
N ALA A 23 31.20 -0.46 -20.30
CA ALA A 23 31.73 -1.68 -20.91
C ALA A 23 30.71 -2.83 -20.87
N TRP A 24 30.05 -3.05 -19.74
CA TRP A 24 29.00 -4.06 -19.63
C TRP A 24 27.77 -3.73 -20.48
N SER A 25 27.36 -2.46 -20.55
CA SER A 25 26.26 -2.06 -21.42
C SER A 25 26.56 -2.38 -22.89
N SER A 26 27.79 -2.11 -23.35
CA SER A 26 28.21 -2.40 -24.72
C SER A 26 28.30 -3.92 -24.99
N CYS A 27 28.79 -4.67 -23.99
CA CYS A 27 28.87 -6.13 -24.06
C CYS A 27 27.48 -6.77 -24.19
N LEU A 28 26.51 -6.33 -23.39
CA LEU A 28 25.13 -6.82 -23.45
C LEU A 28 24.47 -6.52 -24.80
N GLU A 29 24.74 -5.34 -25.39
CA GLU A 29 24.22 -4.99 -26.72
C GLU A 29 24.85 -5.82 -27.83
N THR A 30 26.15 -6.10 -27.74
CA THR A 30 26.85 -7.00 -28.68
C THR A 30 26.34 -8.43 -28.58
N GLU A 31 26.05 -8.90 -27.36
CA GLU A 31 25.45 -10.22 -27.15
C GLU A 31 24.02 -10.28 -27.67
N ARG A 32 23.22 -9.22 -27.50
CA ARG A 32 21.88 -9.11 -28.07
C ARG A 32 21.89 -9.30 -29.58
N ILE A 33 22.79 -8.62 -30.29
CA ILE A 33 22.93 -8.75 -31.75
C ILE A 33 23.25 -10.21 -32.14
N ARG A 34 24.21 -10.84 -31.44
CA ARG A 34 24.57 -12.24 -31.67
C ARG A 34 23.40 -13.20 -31.44
N LEU A 35 22.60 -12.99 -30.39
CA LEU A 35 21.43 -13.81 -30.11
C LEU A 35 20.33 -13.66 -31.17
N THR A 36 20.09 -12.43 -31.64
CA THR A 36 19.12 -12.19 -32.72
C THR A 36 19.55 -12.89 -34.00
N GLU A 37 20.84 -12.84 -34.36
CA GLU A 37 21.38 -13.50 -35.56
C GLU A 37 21.33 -15.03 -35.47
N ALA A 38 21.55 -15.59 -34.28
CA ALA A 38 21.52 -17.03 -34.03
C ALA A 38 20.10 -17.61 -33.86
N GLY A 39 19.05 -16.78 -33.81
CA GLY A 39 17.66 -17.24 -33.71
C GLY A 39 17.31 -17.90 -32.37
N HIS A 40 17.97 -17.51 -31.27
CA HIS A 40 17.76 -18.12 -29.94
C HIS A 40 16.40 -17.82 -29.29
N ASP A 41 15.61 -16.94 -29.89
CA ASP A 41 14.23 -16.61 -29.50
C ASP A 41 13.18 -17.37 -30.34
N ALA A 42 13.57 -18.53 -30.89
CA ALA A 42 12.67 -19.40 -31.64
C ALA A 42 11.51 -19.93 -30.76
N PRO A 43 10.29 -20.05 -31.31
CA PRO A 43 9.15 -20.61 -30.59
C PRO A 43 9.40 -22.07 -30.16
N ILE A 44 9.04 -22.38 -28.91
CA ILE A 44 9.20 -23.69 -28.30
C ILE A 44 7.82 -24.27 -28.00
N LEU A 45 7.55 -25.47 -28.52
CA LEU A 45 6.34 -26.19 -28.16
C LEU A 45 6.51 -26.80 -26.75
N ALA A 46 5.68 -26.37 -25.82
CA ALA A 46 5.59 -26.94 -24.48
C ALA A 46 4.27 -27.68 -24.31
N SER A 47 4.28 -28.70 -23.45
CA SER A 47 3.14 -29.60 -23.24
C SER A 47 2.87 -29.81 -21.75
N GLN A 48 1.72 -30.42 -21.45
CA GLN A 48 1.35 -30.82 -20.08
C GLN A 48 1.39 -29.63 -19.10
N GLY A 49 0.85 -28.50 -19.52
CA GLY A 49 0.70 -27.31 -18.68
C GLY A 49 -0.21 -27.60 -17.50
N ARG A 50 0.25 -27.35 -16.28
CA ARG A 50 -0.54 -27.54 -15.06
C ARG A 50 -0.46 -26.31 -14.17
N LEU A 51 -1.61 -25.78 -13.76
CA LEU A 51 -1.66 -24.72 -12.76
C LEU A 51 -1.29 -25.28 -11.38
N LEU A 52 -0.20 -24.78 -10.80
CA LEU A 52 0.25 -25.17 -9.47
C LEU A 52 -0.37 -24.30 -8.37
N GLN A 53 -0.41 -22.99 -8.58
CA GLN A 53 -0.95 -22.03 -7.61
C GLN A 53 -1.36 -20.71 -8.27
N THR A 54 -2.34 -20.05 -7.67
CA THR A 54 -2.75 -18.68 -8.00
C THR A 54 -2.61 -17.82 -6.75
N ILE A 55 -1.89 -16.70 -6.85
CA ILE A 55 -1.70 -15.76 -5.76
C ILE A 55 -1.95 -14.33 -6.28
N GLY A 56 -3.01 -13.70 -5.77
CA GLY A 56 -3.45 -12.41 -6.29
C GLY A 56 -3.82 -12.53 -7.77
N GLY A 57 -3.18 -11.73 -8.61
CA GLY A 57 -3.34 -11.80 -10.07
C GLY A 57 -2.25 -12.60 -10.80
N LEU A 58 -1.35 -13.29 -10.08
CA LEU A 58 -0.31 -14.09 -10.72
C LEU A 58 -0.60 -15.59 -10.61
N HIS A 59 -0.23 -16.31 -11.66
CA HIS A 59 -0.48 -17.74 -11.81
C HIS A 59 0.83 -18.48 -12.05
N LEU A 60 1.12 -19.52 -11.26
CA LEU A 60 2.30 -20.36 -11.46
C LEU A 60 1.90 -21.64 -12.22
N TYR A 61 2.48 -21.82 -13.39
CA TYR A 61 2.30 -23.02 -14.21
C TYR A 61 3.57 -23.85 -14.26
N GLU A 62 3.38 -25.15 -14.34
CA GLU A 62 4.39 -26.13 -14.70
C GLU A 62 4.17 -26.55 -16.15
N PHE A 63 5.22 -26.59 -16.97
CA PHE A 63 5.18 -27.09 -18.34
C PHE A 63 6.33 -28.06 -18.61
N VAL A 64 6.15 -28.94 -19.59
CA VAL A 64 7.19 -29.84 -20.11
C VAL A 64 7.70 -29.32 -21.45
N VAL A 65 9.00 -29.05 -21.54
CA VAL A 65 9.72 -28.60 -22.73
C VAL A 65 10.58 -29.70 -23.34
N PRO A 66 10.97 -29.59 -24.63
CA PRO A 66 11.88 -30.53 -25.28
C PRO A 66 13.24 -30.63 -24.58
N SER A 67 13.93 -31.76 -24.79
CA SER A 67 15.15 -32.12 -24.06
C SER A 67 16.40 -31.30 -24.40
N ASP A 68 16.40 -30.66 -25.56
CA ASP A 68 17.43 -29.76 -26.07
C ASP A 68 17.22 -28.30 -25.63
N VAL A 69 16.07 -27.98 -25.04
CA VAL A 69 15.72 -26.61 -24.64
C VAL A 69 16.17 -26.34 -23.21
N THR A 70 16.96 -25.28 -23.05
CA THR A 70 17.34 -24.72 -21.74
C THR A 70 16.92 -23.26 -21.66
N LEU A 71 16.02 -22.95 -20.73
CA LEU A 71 15.53 -21.61 -20.43
C LEU A 71 16.06 -21.19 -19.06
N HIS A 72 16.70 -20.03 -19.00
CA HIS A 72 17.27 -19.51 -17.76
C HIS A 72 16.20 -18.85 -16.88
N SER A 73 16.49 -18.78 -15.58
CA SER A 73 15.74 -17.99 -14.61
C SER A 73 15.59 -16.54 -15.09
N ASP A 74 14.45 -15.93 -14.79
CA ASP A 74 14.07 -14.56 -15.13
C ASP A 74 13.85 -14.25 -16.62
N LEU A 75 13.97 -15.26 -17.50
CA LEU A 75 13.71 -15.09 -18.93
C LEU A 75 12.23 -14.75 -19.15
N PRO A 76 11.91 -13.58 -19.76
CA PRO A 76 10.56 -13.28 -20.18
C PRO A 76 10.13 -14.23 -21.29
N VAL A 77 8.89 -14.69 -21.20
CA VAL A 77 8.28 -15.60 -22.18
C VAL A 77 6.87 -15.13 -22.49
N SER A 78 6.52 -15.10 -23.76
CA SER A 78 5.12 -14.99 -24.19
C SER A 78 4.57 -16.39 -24.38
N VAL A 79 3.44 -16.67 -23.75
CA VAL A 79 2.76 -17.97 -23.83
C VAL A 79 1.57 -17.83 -24.75
N VAL A 80 1.62 -18.51 -25.90
CA VAL A 80 0.58 -18.53 -26.92
C VAL A 80 -0.18 -19.85 -26.81
N PRO A 81 -1.42 -19.84 -26.31
CA PRO A 81 -2.28 -21.03 -26.29
C PRO A 81 -2.63 -21.49 -27.71
N ILE A 82 -2.92 -22.79 -27.88
CA ILE A 82 -3.30 -23.35 -29.20
C ILE A 82 -4.77 -23.08 -29.54
N ASP A 83 -5.61 -22.85 -28.53
CA ASP A 83 -7.06 -22.70 -28.63
C ASP A 83 -7.53 -21.27 -28.99
N GLU A 84 -6.68 -20.49 -29.65
CA GLU A 84 -6.93 -19.07 -30.03
C GLU A 84 -7.21 -18.13 -28.84
N ALA A 85 -6.94 -18.57 -27.60
CA ALA A 85 -6.99 -17.69 -26.44
C ALA A 85 -5.91 -16.59 -26.51
N GLU A 86 -6.16 -15.49 -25.79
CA GLU A 86 -5.23 -14.35 -25.77
C GLU A 86 -3.84 -14.77 -25.28
N THR A 87 -2.81 -14.24 -25.95
CA THR A 87 -1.41 -14.46 -25.53
C THR A 87 -1.18 -13.81 -24.18
N THR A 88 -0.57 -14.55 -23.26
CA THR A 88 -0.23 -14.04 -21.92
C THR A 88 1.27 -13.91 -21.74
N GLU A 89 1.69 -12.91 -20.98
CA GLU A 89 3.10 -12.69 -20.66
C GLU A 89 3.49 -13.43 -19.37
N GLY A 90 4.75 -13.84 -19.32
CA GLY A 90 5.28 -14.55 -18.16
C GLY A 90 6.78 -14.47 -18.02
N ILE A 91 7.26 -15.08 -16.94
CA ILE A 91 8.69 -15.22 -16.64
C ILE A 91 9.00 -16.64 -16.19
N VAL A 92 10.14 -17.16 -16.64
CA VAL A 92 10.65 -18.45 -16.19
C VAL A 92 11.23 -18.30 -14.78
N LEU A 93 10.70 -19.02 -13.80
CA LEU A 93 11.23 -19.01 -12.43
C LEU A 93 12.25 -20.12 -12.21
N HIS A 94 12.09 -21.26 -12.86
CA HIS A 94 12.94 -22.42 -12.63
C HIS A 94 12.81 -23.44 -13.76
N GLN A 95 13.89 -24.20 -14.02
CA GLN A 95 13.85 -25.38 -14.87
C GLN A 95 14.59 -26.52 -14.17
N THR A 96 13.93 -27.69 -14.07
CA THR A 96 14.54 -28.96 -13.64
C THR A 96 14.36 -29.98 -14.76
N GLY A 97 15.45 -30.32 -15.45
CA GLY A 97 15.40 -31.23 -16.60
C GLY A 97 14.49 -30.67 -17.70
N HIS A 98 13.41 -31.39 -18.00
CA HIS A 98 12.42 -31.00 -19.01
C HIS A 98 11.24 -30.22 -18.45
N THR A 99 11.19 -30.04 -17.13
CA THR A 99 10.09 -29.34 -16.47
C THR A 99 10.49 -27.90 -16.20
N ILE A 100 9.67 -26.95 -16.63
CA ILE A 100 9.84 -25.53 -16.36
C ILE A 100 8.69 -25.01 -15.50
N LEU A 101 9.01 -24.06 -14.64
CA LEU A 101 8.04 -23.30 -13.87
C LEU A 101 7.97 -21.89 -14.42
N VAL A 102 6.79 -21.46 -14.83
CA VAL A 102 6.54 -20.16 -15.45
C VAL A 102 5.47 -19.43 -14.65
N GLN A 103 5.79 -18.20 -14.25
CA GLN A 103 4.83 -17.28 -13.64
C GLN A 103 4.17 -16.48 -14.77
N LEU A 104 2.84 -16.53 -14.85
CA LEU A 104 2.01 -15.83 -15.84
C LEU A 104 1.18 -14.73 -15.18
N VAL A 105 0.88 -13.70 -15.96
CA VAL A 105 0.00 -12.59 -15.56
C VAL A 105 -1.48 -12.91 -15.75
N ASP A 106 -1.83 -13.82 -16.67
CA ASP A 106 -3.19 -14.31 -16.87
C ASP A 106 -3.30 -15.82 -16.69
N GLY A 107 -4.50 -16.28 -16.33
CA GLY A 107 -4.79 -17.69 -16.13
C GLY A 107 -5.16 -18.39 -17.44
N LEU A 108 -4.51 -19.51 -17.74
CA LEU A 108 -4.78 -20.39 -18.88
C LEU A 108 -5.72 -21.57 -18.55
N GLY A 109 -6.20 -21.69 -17.30
CA GLY A 109 -7.03 -22.81 -16.84
C GLY A 109 -6.25 -23.81 -15.97
N GLY A 110 -6.91 -24.90 -15.56
CA GLY A 110 -6.29 -25.89 -14.65
C GLY A 110 -5.24 -26.77 -15.32
N ASP A 111 -5.62 -27.37 -16.46
CA ASP A 111 -4.79 -28.25 -17.27
C ASP A 111 -4.78 -27.73 -18.71
N VAL A 112 -3.58 -27.50 -19.25
CA VAL A 112 -3.34 -26.94 -20.57
C VAL A 112 -2.58 -27.97 -21.40
N PRO A 113 -3.18 -28.56 -22.45
CA PRO A 113 -2.57 -29.68 -23.16
C PRO A 113 -1.24 -29.31 -23.82
N SER A 114 -1.18 -28.12 -24.41
CA SER A 114 -0.01 -27.61 -25.11
C SER A 114 -0.08 -26.11 -25.32
N VAL A 115 1.08 -25.47 -25.27
CA VAL A 115 1.27 -24.03 -25.53
C VAL A 115 2.53 -23.82 -26.35
N THR A 116 2.61 -22.69 -27.04
CA THR A 116 3.87 -22.24 -27.64
C THR A 116 4.49 -21.19 -26.73
N LEU A 117 5.70 -21.44 -26.26
CA LEU A 117 6.51 -20.50 -25.50
C LEU A 117 7.41 -19.73 -26.46
N VAL A 118 7.32 -18.42 -26.46
CA VAL A 118 8.20 -17.54 -27.23
C VAL A 118 9.11 -16.81 -26.23
N PRO A 119 10.36 -17.25 -26.06
CA PRO A 119 11.31 -16.58 -25.17
C PRO A 119 11.77 -15.23 -25.75
N ASP A 120 12.04 -14.27 -24.88
CA ASP A 120 12.56 -12.95 -25.25
C ASP A 120 13.92 -12.67 -24.60
N ARG A 121 14.96 -13.39 -25.06
CA ARG A 121 16.34 -13.20 -24.57
C ARG A 121 16.88 -11.87 -25.06
N ALA A 122 16.61 -11.50 -26.32
CA ALA A 122 17.09 -10.25 -26.88
C ALA A 122 16.50 -9.03 -26.14
N GLY A 123 15.20 -9.04 -25.82
CA GLY A 123 14.55 -7.99 -25.03
C GLY A 123 15.03 -7.96 -23.58
N LEU A 124 15.30 -9.12 -22.96
CA LEU A 124 15.92 -9.18 -21.63
C LEU A 124 17.27 -8.44 -21.60
N LEU A 125 18.18 -8.78 -22.53
CA LEU A 125 19.49 -8.12 -22.63
C LEU A 125 19.37 -6.63 -22.95
N SER A 126 18.46 -6.27 -23.86
CA SER A 126 18.20 -4.87 -24.21
C SER A 126 17.73 -4.06 -23.00
N THR A 127 16.85 -4.62 -22.18
CA THR A 127 16.33 -3.97 -20.97
C THR A 127 17.43 -3.80 -19.93
N SER A 128 18.25 -4.84 -19.70
CA SER A 128 19.41 -4.74 -18.80
C SER A 128 20.44 -3.71 -19.29
N ALA A 129 20.76 -3.68 -20.58
CA ALA A 129 21.67 -2.68 -21.15
C ALA A 129 21.09 -1.26 -21.05
N SER A 130 19.80 -1.10 -21.30
CA SER A 130 19.09 0.18 -21.12
C SER A 130 19.17 0.66 -19.67
N ARG A 131 18.99 -0.23 -18.69
CA ARG A 131 19.14 0.11 -17.27
C ARG A 131 20.52 0.67 -16.95
N LEU A 132 21.58 0.02 -17.43
CA LEU A 132 22.96 0.48 -17.22
C LEU A 132 23.19 1.85 -17.87
N ARG A 133 22.68 2.09 -19.08
CA ARG A 133 22.74 3.41 -19.74
C ARG A 133 21.95 4.48 -18.99
N ASP A 134 20.78 4.14 -18.49
CA ASP A 134 19.98 5.04 -17.64
C ASP A 134 20.73 5.46 -16.38
N MET A 135 21.52 4.55 -15.79
CA MET A 135 22.36 4.87 -14.64
C MET A 135 23.42 5.93 -14.97
N LEU A 136 24.06 5.81 -16.12
CA LEU A 136 25.05 6.77 -16.59
C LEU A 136 24.40 8.12 -16.97
N ALA A 137 23.23 8.08 -17.61
CA ALA A 137 22.54 9.27 -18.07
C ALA A 137 21.87 10.09 -16.94
N LYS A 138 21.51 9.44 -15.82
CA LYS A 138 20.76 10.06 -14.72
C LYS A 138 21.47 9.85 -13.38
N PRO A 139 22.69 10.38 -13.19
CA PRO A 139 23.50 10.09 -12.00
C PRO A 139 22.84 10.50 -10.68
N ASP A 140 21.96 11.51 -10.67
CA ASP A 140 21.23 11.96 -9.46
C ASP A 140 20.24 10.92 -8.91
N LEU A 141 19.82 9.96 -9.74
CA LEU A 141 18.91 8.90 -9.33
C LEU A 141 19.64 7.70 -8.72
N PHE A 142 20.94 7.57 -8.97
CA PHE A 142 21.76 6.42 -8.57
C PHE A 142 22.93 6.83 -7.66
N HIS A 143 23.47 5.91 -6.89
CA HIS A 143 24.55 6.20 -5.94
C HIS A 143 25.79 5.39 -6.32
N PHE A 144 26.80 6.09 -6.83
CA PHE A 144 28.03 5.44 -7.27
C PHE A 144 29.02 5.17 -6.11
N GLY A 145 28.86 5.81 -4.95
CA GLY A 145 29.79 5.65 -3.81
C GLY A 145 30.06 4.19 -3.40
N PRO A 146 29.04 3.42 -2.97
CA PRO A 146 29.20 1.99 -2.71
C PRO A 146 29.53 1.18 -3.98
N THR A 147 29.01 1.60 -5.13
CA THR A 147 29.20 0.94 -6.43
C THR A 147 30.66 0.93 -6.87
N GLU A 148 31.44 1.98 -6.60
CA GLU A 148 32.89 2.03 -6.90
C GLU A 148 33.67 0.92 -6.16
N ARG A 149 33.28 0.63 -4.91
CA ARG A 149 33.90 -0.45 -4.13
C ARG A 149 33.56 -1.82 -4.68
N LEU A 150 32.32 -2.01 -5.12
CA LEU A 150 31.91 -3.22 -5.82
C LEU A 150 32.66 -3.36 -7.16
N ALA A 151 32.72 -2.30 -7.97
CA ALA A 151 33.42 -2.30 -9.26
C ALA A 151 34.90 -2.67 -9.10
N SER A 152 35.54 -2.18 -8.04
CA SER A 152 36.92 -2.57 -7.70
C SER A 152 37.02 -4.06 -7.43
N LEU A 153 36.11 -4.64 -6.62
CA LEU A 153 36.11 -6.08 -6.30
C LEU A 153 35.90 -6.95 -7.55
N LEU A 154 34.95 -6.59 -8.41
CA LEU A 154 34.61 -7.36 -9.61
C LEU A 154 35.79 -7.48 -10.60
N GLN A 155 36.77 -6.60 -10.49
CA GLN A 155 37.97 -6.59 -11.34
C GLN A 155 39.18 -7.25 -10.65
N MET A 156 39.08 -7.66 -9.38
CA MET A 156 40.21 -8.26 -8.67
C MET A 156 40.45 -9.72 -9.09
N PRO A 157 41.72 -10.14 -9.21
CA PRO A 157 42.03 -11.56 -9.37
C PRO A 157 41.68 -12.36 -8.09
N GLU A 158 41.37 -13.66 -8.24
CA GLU A 158 40.82 -14.50 -7.16
C GLU A 158 41.64 -14.49 -5.86
N VAL A 159 42.97 -14.47 -5.97
CA VAL A 159 43.88 -14.55 -4.82
C VAL A 159 43.76 -13.30 -3.94
N ASP A 160 43.50 -12.15 -4.55
CA ASP A 160 43.41 -10.87 -3.86
C ASP A 160 42.02 -10.64 -3.24
N ALA A 161 40.96 -11.22 -3.83
CA ALA A 161 39.59 -11.12 -3.29
C ALA A 161 39.46 -11.72 -1.86
N ARG A 162 40.27 -12.73 -1.54
CA ARG A 162 40.36 -13.32 -0.18
C ARG A 162 41.06 -12.42 0.83
N ALA A 163 41.94 -11.53 0.35
CA ALA A 163 42.69 -10.61 1.19
C ALA A 163 41.91 -9.32 1.51
N VAL A 164 40.75 -9.11 0.89
CA VAL A 164 39.89 -7.95 1.17
C VAL A 164 39.43 -7.99 2.63
N PRO A 165 39.76 -6.96 3.44
CA PRO A 165 39.35 -6.92 4.84
C PRO A 165 37.82 -6.98 4.96
N ALA A 166 37.35 -7.82 5.88
CA ALA A 166 35.97 -8.27 5.96
C ALA A 166 34.89 -7.17 6.14
N ALA A 167 35.26 -5.98 6.62
CA ALA A 167 34.28 -4.92 6.86
C ALA A 167 34.88 -3.51 6.81
N SER A 168 34.30 -2.68 5.95
CA SER A 168 34.27 -1.21 6.07
C SER A 168 32.83 -0.75 6.33
N SER A 169 32.64 0.54 6.63
CA SER A 169 31.31 1.12 6.83
C SER A 169 30.43 1.07 5.57
N VAL A 170 31.03 1.09 4.38
CA VAL A 170 30.34 1.16 3.08
C VAL A 170 30.32 -0.20 2.36
N PHE A 171 31.26 -1.08 2.65
CA PHE A 171 31.42 -2.35 1.93
C PHE A 171 31.93 -3.46 2.86
N ALA A 172 31.31 -4.64 2.80
CA ALA A 172 31.72 -5.79 3.59
C ALA A 172 31.61 -7.10 2.80
N THR A 173 32.48 -8.06 3.13
CA THR A 173 32.50 -9.38 2.52
C THR A 173 32.27 -10.48 3.57
N VAL A 174 31.57 -11.52 3.16
CA VAL A 174 31.27 -12.72 3.95
C VAL A 174 31.74 -13.92 3.15
N TRP A 175 33.06 -14.08 3.13
CA TRP A 175 33.71 -15.25 2.52
C TRP A 175 33.74 -16.39 3.51
N MET A 176 33.06 -17.48 3.18
CA MET A 176 33.12 -18.75 3.93
C MET A 176 32.95 -19.88 2.92
N ASP A 177 33.39 -21.10 3.23
CA ASP A 177 33.23 -22.25 2.32
C ASP A 177 31.81 -22.87 2.45
N ASP A 178 31.26 -22.91 3.67
CA ASP A 178 29.94 -23.51 3.94
C ASP A 178 28.77 -22.54 3.66
N ARG A 179 27.96 -22.88 2.67
CA ARG A 179 26.77 -22.12 2.26
C ARG A 179 25.75 -21.96 3.39
N SER A 180 25.56 -22.97 4.23
CA SER A 180 24.58 -22.91 5.32
C SER A 180 24.98 -21.86 6.36
N GLN A 181 26.23 -21.90 6.80
CA GLN A 181 26.79 -20.90 7.72
C GLN A 181 26.80 -19.49 7.12
N ARG A 182 27.12 -19.33 5.82
CA ARG A 182 27.03 -18.03 5.13
C ARG A 182 25.63 -17.45 5.26
N ARG A 183 24.61 -18.21 4.87
CA ARG A 183 23.21 -17.76 4.93
C ARG A 183 22.73 -17.50 6.36
N GLN A 184 23.17 -18.28 7.34
CA GLN A 184 22.88 -18.00 8.74
C GLN A 184 23.46 -16.65 9.18
N LYS A 185 24.71 -16.36 8.81
CA LYS A 185 25.36 -15.08 9.09
C LYS A 185 24.68 -13.91 8.38
N LEU A 186 24.31 -14.08 7.10
CA LEU A 186 23.52 -13.08 6.37
C LEU A 186 22.16 -12.84 7.01
N ALA A 187 21.48 -13.87 7.50
CA ALA A 187 20.21 -13.74 8.20
C ALA A 187 20.35 -12.97 9.51
N SER A 188 21.39 -13.22 10.30
CA SER A 188 21.69 -12.43 11.50
C SER A 188 21.93 -10.96 11.17
N LEU A 189 22.74 -10.66 10.15
CA LEU A 189 22.99 -9.30 9.67
C LEU A 189 21.71 -8.62 9.19
N ALA A 190 20.85 -9.33 8.44
CA ALA A 190 19.58 -8.79 8.00
C ALA A 190 18.66 -8.41 9.18
N VAL A 191 18.61 -9.22 10.25
CA VAL A 191 17.84 -8.91 11.47
C VAL A 191 18.39 -7.66 12.17
N GLU A 192 19.71 -7.53 12.29
CA GLU A 192 20.35 -6.34 12.88
C GLU A 192 20.00 -5.07 12.09
N LEU A 193 20.08 -5.14 10.76
CA LEU A 193 19.76 -4.03 9.86
C LEU A 193 18.27 -3.66 9.91
N ILE A 194 17.37 -4.65 9.98
CA ILE A 194 15.93 -4.42 10.16
C ILE A 194 15.67 -3.71 11.48
N ARG A 195 16.32 -4.12 12.58
CA ARG A 195 16.23 -3.46 13.89
C ARG A 195 16.79 -2.05 13.87
N ALA A 196 17.83 -1.80 13.09
CA ALA A 196 18.39 -0.47 12.82
C ALA A 196 17.54 0.36 11.84
N ASN A 197 16.32 -0.09 11.52
CA ASN A 197 15.36 0.59 10.65
C ASN A 197 15.87 0.78 9.20
N LYS A 198 16.82 -0.04 8.75
CA LYS A 198 17.38 0.01 7.39
C LYS A 198 16.50 -0.74 6.40
N ARG A 199 16.46 -0.24 5.17
CA ARG A 199 15.80 -0.90 4.03
C ARG A 199 16.83 -1.70 3.25
N ILE A 200 16.52 -2.98 3.03
CA ILE A 200 17.44 -3.99 2.53
C ILE A 200 16.93 -4.52 1.20
N LEU A 201 17.79 -4.50 0.19
CA LEU A 201 17.64 -5.31 -1.01
C LEU A 201 18.46 -6.58 -0.80
N PHE A 202 17.82 -7.74 -0.88
CA PHE A 202 18.46 -9.04 -0.73
C PHE A 202 18.44 -9.76 -2.08
N LEU A 203 19.62 -10.13 -2.58
CA LEU A 203 19.77 -10.80 -3.86
C LEU A 203 20.25 -12.24 -3.70
N SER A 204 19.75 -13.12 -4.56
CA SER A 204 20.19 -14.50 -4.70
C SER A 204 20.27 -14.87 -6.18
N PRO A 205 21.14 -15.81 -6.58
CA PRO A 205 21.40 -16.11 -7.99
C PRO A 205 20.23 -16.81 -8.70
N SER A 206 19.30 -17.41 -7.97
CA SER A 206 18.11 -18.07 -8.53
C SER A 206 16.90 -17.92 -7.60
N HIS A 207 15.68 -18.12 -8.12
CA HIS A 207 14.48 -18.07 -7.29
C HIS A 207 14.48 -19.13 -6.17
N GLN A 208 15.00 -20.33 -6.45
CA GLN A 208 15.12 -21.39 -5.44
C GLN A 208 16.04 -20.98 -4.29
N GLU A 209 17.19 -20.39 -4.61
CA GLU A 209 18.12 -19.92 -3.58
C GLU A 209 17.58 -18.71 -2.82
N CYS A 210 16.81 -17.85 -3.51
CA CYS A 210 16.10 -16.75 -2.89
C CYS A 210 15.06 -17.26 -1.87
N ASP A 211 14.30 -18.29 -2.22
CA ASP A 211 13.32 -18.94 -1.35
C ASP A 211 13.98 -19.53 -0.09
N GLU A 212 15.11 -20.22 -0.26
CA GLU A 212 15.91 -20.77 0.85
C GLU A 212 16.45 -19.66 1.77
N ALA A 213 17.00 -18.60 1.19
CA ALA A 213 17.53 -17.46 1.94
C ALA A 213 16.40 -16.72 2.70
N VAL A 214 15.28 -16.43 2.05
CA VAL A 214 14.11 -15.81 2.68
C VAL A 214 13.58 -16.66 3.83
N GLY A 215 13.47 -17.97 3.64
CA GLY A 215 13.07 -18.89 4.70
C GLY A 215 14.01 -18.82 5.92
N GLN A 216 15.32 -18.76 5.69
CA GLN A 216 16.31 -18.62 6.75
C GLN A 216 16.24 -17.26 7.46
N VAL A 217 16.08 -16.16 6.74
CA VAL A 217 15.91 -14.82 7.33
C VAL A 217 14.60 -14.77 8.14
N ALA A 218 13.49 -15.26 7.59
CA ALA A 218 12.19 -15.28 8.27
C ALA A 218 12.23 -16.13 9.55
N ARG A 219 12.87 -17.31 9.51
CA ARG A 219 13.13 -18.13 10.70
C ARG A 219 13.91 -17.34 11.76
N THR A 220 14.95 -16.62 11.36
CA THR A 220 15.80 -15.85 12.27
C THR A 220 15.05 -14.65 12.88
N ILE A 221 14.23 -13.94 12.10
CA ILE A 221 13.33 -12.89 12.60
C ILE A 221 12.33 -13.46 13.61
N LYS A 222 11.71 -14.61 13.29
CA LYS A 222 10.75 -15.29 14.17
C LYS A 222 11.40 -15.70 15.50
N ALA A 223 12.60 -16.27 15.45
CA ALA A 223 13.38 -16.59 16.64
C ALA A 223 13.75 -15.34 17.47
N GLY A 224 13.92 -14.20 16.79
CA GLY A 224 14.15 -12.90 17.41
C GLY A 224 12.90 -12.18 17.95
N GLY A 225 11.72 -12.83 17.95
CA GLY A 225 10.47 -12.31 18.51
C GLY A 225 9.72 -11.29 17.64
N LEU A 226 10.12 -11.12 16.38
CA LEU A 226 9.53 -10.16 15.46
C LEU A 226 8.57 -10.84 14.47
N ASN A 227 7.54 -10.13 14.01
CA ASN A 227 6.61 -10.64 12.99
C ASN A 227 7.18 -10.50 11.58
N TYR A 228 7.80 -11.56 11.07
CA TYR A 228 8.46 -11.58 9.74
C TYR A 228 7.56 -11.16 8.58
N ARG A 229 6.23 -11.41 8.64
CA ARG A 229 5.28 -11.09 7.56
C ARG A 229 5.18 -9.59 7.28
N MET A 230 5.49 -8.75 8.26
CA MET A 230 5.45 -7.29 8.13
C MET A 230 6.75 -6.71 7.56
N TRP A 231 7.86 -7.44 7.68
CA TRP A 231 9.20 -6.91 7.39
C TRP A 231 9.76 -7.39 6.06
N ILE A 232 9.58 -8.68 5.75
CA ILE A 232 10.15 -9.32 4.56
C ILE A 232 9.11 -9.50 3.47
N THR A 233 9.55 -9.33 2.23
CA THR A 233 8.79 -9.69 1.04
C THR A 233 9.68 -10.36 -0.01
N ARG A 234 9.23 -11.52 -0.51
CA ARG A 234 9.75 -12.22 -1.70
C ARG A 234 9.04 -11.65 -2.93
N TYR A 235 9.78 -11.05 -3.87
CA TYR A 235 9.18 -10.27 -4.96
C TYR A 235 8.39 -11.12 -5.96
N GLU A 236 8.99 -12.17 -6.52
CA GLU A 236 8.28 -13.11 -7.41
C GLU A 236 7.55 -14.21 -6.62
N LEU A 237 6.73 -15.01 -7.31
CA LEU A 237 6.16 -16.22 -6.72
C LEU A 237 7.26 -17.17 -6.27
N SER A 238 7.08 -17.77 -5.10
CA SER A 238 8.00 -18.78 -4.58
C SER A 238 7.90 -20.06 -5.40
N VAL A 239 9.05 -20.60 -5.79
CA VAL A 239 9.20 -21.91 -6.43
C VAL A 239 8.93 -23.02 -5.42
N THR A 240 9.36 -22.81 -4.17
CA THR A 240 9.17 -23.78 -3.08
C THR A 240 8.03 -23.34 -2.16
N THR A 241 7.22 -24.29 -1.68
CA THR A 241 6.12 -23.98 -0.75
C THR A 241 6.61 -23.58 0.65
N GLN A 242 7.69 -24.21 1.12
CA GLN A 242 8.26 -23.97 2.44
C GLN A 242 9.78 -23.93 2.41
N ALA A 243 10.36 -23.00 3.16
CA ALA A 243 11.79 -22.95 3.42
C ALA A 243 12.02 -22.52 4.87
N GLY A 244 13.03 -23.09 5.53
CA GLY A 244 13.31 -22.73 6.92
C GLY A 244 12.15 -23.00 7.89
N GLY A 245 11.22 -23.91 7.58
CA GLY A 245 10.01 -24.15 8.40
C GLY A 245 9.00 -23.00 8.36
N ILE A 246 9.12 -22.10 7.37
CA ILE A 246 8.20 -21.00 7.09
C ILE A 246 7.50 -21.30 5.77
N TYR A 247 6.20 -21.04 5.71
CA TYR A 247 5.44 -21.08 4.48
C TYR A 247 5.70 -19.82 3.66
N LEU A 248 6.24 -19.96 2.44
CA LEU A 248 6.71 -18.82 1.65
C LEU A 248 5.58 -18.00 1.04
N HIS A 249 4.40 -18.58 0.85
CA HIS A 249 3.22 -17.85 0.36
C HIS A 249 2.82 -16.68 1.28
N GLU A 250 3.17 -16.73 2.58
CA GLU A 250 2.87 -15.65 3.54
C GLU A 250 3.80 -14.44 3.40
N VAL A 251 4.95 -14.64 2.76
CA VAL A 251 5.95 -13.59 2.53
C VAL A 251 6.05 -13.16 1.07
N GLY A 252 5.22 -13.73 0.18
CA GLY A 252 5.13 -13.33 -1.22
C GLY A 252 4.56 -11.92 -1.41
N PHE A 253 5.16 -11.15 -2.31
CA PHE A 253 4.75 -9.77 -2.61
C PHE A 253 3.29 -9.68 -3.03
N GLU A 254 2.88 -10.51 -4.00
CA GLU A 254 1.50 -10.54 -4.49
C GLU A 254 0.50 -10.88 -3.39
N ALA A 255 0.80 -11.90 -2.57
CA ALA A 255 -0.07 -12.31 -1.48
C ALA A 255 -0.29 -11.16 -0.48
N GLN A 256 0.80 -10.51 -0.07
CA GLN A 256 0.73 -9.41 0.89
C GLN A 256 0.07 -8.16 0.29
N MET A 257 0.34 -7.87 -0.99
CA MET A 257 -0.27 -6.73 -1.68
C MET A 257 -1.77 -6.94 -1.87
N HIS A 258 -2.19 -8.13 -2.31
CA HIS A 258 -3.60 -8.47 -2.46
C HIS A 258 -4.34 -8.39 -1.12
N GLN A 259 -3.75 -8.88 -0.02
CA GLN A 259 -4.31 -8.72 1.32
C GLN A 259 -4.41 -7.25 1.73
N PHE A 260 -3.41 -6.44 1.42
CA PHE A 260 -3.42 -5.00 1.70
C PHE A 260 -4.50 -4.26 0.90
N LEU A 261 -4.63 -4.54 -0.39
CA LEU A 261 -5.66 -3.96 -1.26
C LEU A 261 -7.06 -4.38 -0.82
N ALA A 262 -7.28 -5.68 -0.53
CA ALA A 262 -8.55 -6.18 -0.02
C ALA A 262 -8.96 -5.48 1.29
N LYS A 263 -8.00 -5.27 2.21
CA LYS A 263 -8.24 -4.52 3.44
C LYS A 263 -8.57 -3.05 3.17
N SER A 264 -7.80 -2.39 2.30
CA SER A 264 -8.04 -0.99 1.89
C SER A 264 -9.42 -0.82 1.26
N GLN A 265 -9.83 -1.73 0.39
CA GLN A 265 -11.15 -1.72 -0.25
C GLN A 265 -12.28 -1.95 0.76
N ALA A 266 -12.10 -2.88 1.71
CA ALA A 266 -13.06 -3.08 2.80
C ALA A 266 -13.18 -1.84 3.69
N ASP A 267 -12.07 -1.19 4.02
CA ASP A 267 -12.04 0.05 4.81
C ASP A 267 -12.71 1.20 4.03
N LYS A 268 -12.44 1.34 2.72
CA LYS A 268 -13.12 2.29 1.83
C LYS A 268 -14.62 2.02 1.74
N ALA A 269 -15.04 0.76 1.62
CA ALA A 269 -16.45 0.38 1.57
C ALA A 269 -17.17 0.68 2.89
N SER A 270 -16.54 0.38 4.03
CA SER A 270 -17.04 0.76 5.36
C SER A 270 -17.16 2.27 5.51
N LEU A 271 -16.14 3.02 5.07
CA LEU A 271 -16.13 4.48 5.09
C LEU A 271 -17.24 5.06 4.21
N LYS A 272 -17.43 4.50 3.01
CA LYS A 272 -18.52 4.88 2.09
C LYS A 272 -19.88 4.66 2.73
N GLY A 273 -20.12 3.48 3.31
CA GLY A 273 -21.38 3.19 4.00
C GLY A 273 -21.67 4.14 5.16
N LYS A 274 -20.67 4.45 5.99
CA LYS A 274 -20.79 5.44 7.08
C LYS A 274 -21.06 6.86 6.55
N TYR A 275 -20.40 7.25 5.47
CA TYR A 275 -20.57 8.58 4.87
C TYR A 275 -21.95 8.74 4.21
N ASP A 276 -22.42 7.73 3.49
CA ASP A 276 -23.76 7.72 2.89
C ASP A 276 -24.83 7.80 3.98
N ARG A 277 -24.65 7.04 5.07
CA ARG A 277 -25.53 7.10 6.24
C ARG A 277 -25.57 8.47 6.92
N PHE A 278 -24.41 9.11 7.07
CA PHE A 278 -24.33 10.49 7.58
C PHE A 278 -25.10 11.46 6.67
N ARG A 279 -24.96 11.32 5.35
CA ARG A 279 -25.65 12.15 4.36
C ARG A 279 -27.16 11.96 4.38
N GLU A 280 -27.65 10.75 4.67
CA GLU A 280 -29.08 10.47 4.86
C GLU A 280 -29.63 11.08 6.15
N LEU A 281 -28.90 10.94 7.26
CA LEU A 281 -29.38 11.38 8.57
C LEU A 281 -29.31 12.91 8.75
N ALA A 282 -28.34 13.58 8.14
CA ALA A 282 -28.16 15.03 8.25
C ALA A 282 -29.42 15.85 7.92
N PRO A 283 -30.06 15.72 6.73
CA PRO A 283 -31.27 16.50 6.41
C PRO A 283 -32.47 16.08 7.26
N LEU A 284 -32.59 14.79 7.60
CA LEU A 284 -33.68 14.28 8.42
C LEU A 284 -33.64 14.86 9.84
N LEU A 285 -32.47 14.91 10.46
CA LEU A 285 -32.30 15.48 11.80
C LEU A 285 -32.44 17.00 11.78
N ALA A 286 -31.88 17.68 10.77
CA ALA A 286 -32.06 19.13 10.63
C ALA A 286 -33.55 19.53 10.50
N HIS A 287 -34.32 18.77 9.72
CA HIS A 287 -35.76 18.98 9.60
C HIS A 287 -36.49 18.75 10.94
N LYS A 288 -36.15 17.68 11.66
CA LYS A 288 -36.76 17.39 12.97
C LYS A 288 -36.38 18.39 14.05
N GLU A 289 -35.16 18.92 14.02
CA GLU A 289 -34.72 19.99 14.92
C GLU A 289 -35.46 21.30 14.65
N ALA A 290 -35.72 21.64 13.39
CA ALA A 290 -36.57 22.78 13.06
C ALA A 290 -37.98 22.60 13.62
N LYS A 291 -38.59 21.42 13.45
CA LYS A 291 -39.91 21.09 14.00
C LYS A 291 -39.94 21.08 15.53
N GLN A 292 -38.84 20.70 16.17
CA GLN A 292 -38.72 20.78 17.63
C GLN A 292 -38.69 22.24 18.11
N LYS A 293 -37.98 23.13 17.40
CA LYS A 293 -37.99 24.57 17.71
C LYS A 293 -39.39 25.15 17.54
N ASP A 294 -40.07 24.82 16.44
CA ASP A 294 -41.46 25.24 16.21
C ASP A 294 -42.37 24.75 17.36
N LEU A 295 -42.19 23.51 17.81
CA LEU A 295 -42.95 22.95 18.94
C LEU A 295 -42.67 23.70 20.26
N ASP A 296 -41.41 24.02 20.54
CA ASP A 296 -41.01 24.73 21.76
C ASP A 296 -41.53 26.18 21.76
N GLU A 297 -41.56 26.84 20.60
CA GLU A 297 -42.19 28.15 20.42
C GLU A 297 -43.71 28.10 20.67
N VAL A 298 -44.42 27.12 20.09
CA VAL A 298 -45.86 26.97 20.29
C VAL A 298 -46.18 26.63 21.76
N ARG A 299 -45.37 25.80 22.43
CA ARG A 299 -45.51 25.54 23.88
C ARG A 299 -45.26 26.78 24.73
N ALA A 300 -44.29 27.60 24.36
CA ALA A 300 -44.05 28.87 25.05
C ALA A 300 -45.24 29.84 24.87
N LEU A 301 -45.86 29.86 23.69
CA LEU A 301 -47.08 30.62 23.43
C LEU A 301 -48.26 30.10 24.26
N GLU A 302 -48.51 28.78 24.26
CA GLU A 302 -49.55 28.15 25.09
C GLU A 302 -49.37 28.54 26.56
N TRP A 303 -48.14 28.44 27.09
CA TRP A 303 -47.84 28.80 28.46
C TRP A 303 -48.12 30.28 28.77
N ARG A 304 -47.79 31.21 27.85
CA ARG A 304 -48.09 32.64 28.01
C ARG A 304 -49.60 32.88 28.02
N LEU A 305 -50.35 32.28 27.10
CA LEU A 305 -51.80 32.42 27.01
C LEU A 305 -52.50 31.88 28.27
N VAL A 306 -52.09 30.71 28.75
CA VAL A 306 -52.61 30.12 30.00
C VAL A 306 -52.29 31.00 31.21
N THR A 307 -51.11 31.63 31.24
CA THR A 307 -50.75 32.55 32.33
C THR A 307 -51.62 33.80 32.31
N GLN A 308 -51.85 34.41 31.14
CA GLN A 308 -52.76 35.56 30.98
C GLN A 308 -54.21 35.21 31.34
N LEU A 309 -54.68 34.03 30.93
CA LEU A 309 -56.00 33.53 31.30
C LEU A 309 -56.13 33.42 32.83
N ARG A 310 -55.10 32.89 33.50
CA ARG A 310 -55.08 32.76 34.96
C ARG A 310 -55.06 34.11 35.67
N GLU A 311 -54.32 35.09 35.16
CA GLU A 311 -54.35 36.46 35.69
C GLU A 311 -55.74 37.10 35.56
N LEU A 312 -56.41 36.92 34.41
CA LEU A 312 -57.78 37.41 34.22
C LEU A 312 -58.79 36.68 35.12
N GLN A 313 -58.64 35.38 35.34
CA GLN A 313 -59.46 34.62 36.29
C GLN A 313 -59.35 35.18 37.72
N VAL A 314 -58.13 35.52 38.16
CA VAL A 314 -57.92 36.15 39.48
C VAL A 314 -58.60 37.52 39.53
N ARG A 315 -58.45 38.34 38.47
CA ARG A 315 -59.11 39.66 38.41
C ARG A 315 -60.63 39.58 38.40
N ILE A 316 -61.22 38.60 37.69
CA ILE A 316 -62.67 38.36 37.73
C ILE A 316 -63.10 37.94 39.13
N ALA A 317 -62.37 37.02 39.79
CA ALA A 317 -62.69 36.60 41.15
C ALA A 317 -62.67 37.78 42.14
N ASP A 318 -61.71 38.70 42.00
CA ASP A 318 -61.63 39.93 42.80
C ASP A 318 -62.81 40.89 42.52
N VAL A 319 -63.19 41.06 41.25
CA VAL A 319 -64.36 41.85 40.85
C VAL A 319 -65.66 41.23 41.38
N GLU A 320 -65.80 39.92 41.34
CA GLU A 320 -66.97 39.21 41.89
C GLU A 320 -67.03 39.29 43.42
N ALA A 321 -65.89 39.19 44.10
CA ALA A 321 -65.81 39.36 45.55
C ALA A 321 -66.20 40.80 45.96
N THR A 322 -65.73 41.80 45.23
CA THR A 322 -66.09 43.21 45.49
C THR A 322 -67.54 43.53 45.14
N LEU A 323 -68.12 42.93 44.08
CA LEU A 323 -69.56 43.02 43.79
C LEU A 323 -70.42 42.42 44.92
N LYS A 324 -70.06 41.24 45.43
CA LYS A 324 -70.75 40.62 46.58
C LYS A 324 -70.66 41.48 47.84
N GLN A 325 -69.50 42.10 48.09
CA GLN A 325 -69.32 43.04 49.20
C GLN A 325 -70.18 44.30 49.02
N PHE A 326 -70.29 44.82 47.79
CA PHE A 326 -71.13 45.97 47.45
C PHE A 326 -72.60 45.80 47.83
N GLU A 327 -73.15 44.61 47.61
CA GLU A 327 -74.54 44.28 47.96
C GLU A 327 -74.80 44.36 49.48
N SER A 328 -73.78 44.11 50.30
CA SER A 328 -73.86 44.07 51.77
C SER A 328 -73.58 45.39 52.51
N LEU A 329 -73.17 46.46 51.80
CA LEU A 329 -72.71 47.73 52.40
C LEU A 329 -73.83 48.77 52.64
N SER A 330 -73.62 49.69 53.60
CA SER A 330 -74.52 50.81 53.94
C SER A 330 -74.54 51.94 52.90
N LEU A 331 -75.63 52.73 52.82
CA LEU A 331 -75.85 53.80 51.83
C LEU A 331 -74.70 54.82 51.72
N PHE A 332 -74.10 55.23 52.84
CA PHE A 332 -72.99 56.18 52.87
C PHE A 332 -71.68 55.60 52.30
N GLN A 333 -71.44 54.29 52.51
CA GLN A 333 -70.25 53.59 51.98
C GLN A 333 -70.36 53.36 50.47
N ARG A 334 -71.58 53.14 49.95
CA ARG A 334 -71.83 53.03 48.50
C ARG A 334 -71.52 54.34 47.77
N LEU A 335 -71.92 55.50 48.33
CA LEU A 335 -71.61 56.82 47.78
C LEU A 335 -70.09 57.12 47.76
N ALA A 336 -69.36 56.73 48.80
CA ALA A 336 -67.91 56.89 48.86
C ALA A 336 -67.17 56.04 47.80
N MET A 337 -67.65 54.84 47.50
CA MET A 337 -67.08 54.00 46.44
C MET A 337 -67.45 54.49 45.02
N GLN A 338 -68.62 55.13 44.84
CA GLN A 338 -68.99 55.79 43.59
C GLN A 338 -68.06 56.98 43.25
N ALA A 339 -67.59 57.72 44.26
CA ALA A 339 -66.61 58.80 44.08
C ALA A 339 -65.21 58.31 43.65
N LEU A 340 -64.90 57.03 43.88
CA LEU A 340 -63.67 56.34 43.44
C LEU A 340 -63.82 55.65 42.08
N GLY A 341 -64.94 55.84 41.37
CA GLY A 341 -65.20 55.28 40.03
C GLY A 341 -65.64 53.81 40.03
N LYS A 342 -65.90 53.21 41.18
CA LYS A 342 -66.39 51.81 41.32
C LYS A 342 -67.92 51.81 41.45
N ASN A 343 -68.64 51.97 40.35
CA ASN A 343 -70.10 51.82 40.32
C ASN A 343 -70.44 50.34 40.09
N ALA A 344 -71.59 49.87 40.60
CA ALA A 344 -72.04 48.48 40.37
C ALA A 344 -72.15 48.16 38.86
N GLU A 345 -72.62 49.13 38.07
CA GLU A 345 -72.74 49.03 36.62
C GLU A 345 -71.36 48.99 35.92
N SER A 346 -70.38 49.76 36.38
CA SER A 346 -69.02 49.71 35.82
C SER A 346 -68.29 48.42 36.19
N LEU A 347 -68.50 47.88 37.40
CA LEU A 347 -67.99 46.55 37.79
C LEU A 347 -68.62 45.41 36.99
N GLN A 348 -69.91 45.50 36.64
CA GLN A 348 -70.55 44.56 35.71
C GLN A 348 -69.97 44.66 34.30
N GLN A 349 -69.73 45.87 33.78
CA GLN A 349 -69.05 46.08 32.50
C GLN A 349 -67.62 45.52 32.49
N TYR A 350 -66.85 45.70 33.57
CA TYR A 350 -65.52 45.10 33.70
C TYR A 350 -65.59 43.57 33.72
N ARG A 351 -66.59 42.99 34.39
CA ARG A 351 -66.80 41.54 34.42
C ARG A 351 -67.11 41.00 33.02
N GLU A 352 -68.02 41.62 32.28
CA GLU A 352 -68.35 41.22 30.90
C GLU A 352 -67.14 41.37 29.97
N LEU A 353 -66.36 42.44 30.11
CA LEU A 353 -65.15 42.67 29.31
C LEU A 353 -64.07 41.62 29.61
N TYR A 354 -63.82 41.30 30.88
CA TYR A 354 -62.88 40.23 31.23
C TYR A 354 -63.38 38.85 30.79
N GLN A 355 -64.68 38.59 30.83
CA GLN A 355 -65.26 37.34 30.35
C GLN A 355 -65.07 37.18 28.84
N GLN A 356 -65.32 38.23 28.05
CA GLN A 356 -65.08 38.23 26.61
C GLN A 356 -63.59 38.02 26.28
N GLN A 357 -62.68 38.61 27.05
CA GLN A 357 -61.24 38.41 26.89
C GLN A 357 -60.82 36.98 27.24
N MET A 358 -61.41 36.36 28.27
CA MET A 358 -61.17 34.96 28.61
C MET A 358 -61.66 34.01 27.49
N ASP A 359 -62.86 34.23 26.95
CA ASP A 359 -63.40 33.41 25.85
C ASP A 359 -62.54 33.51 24.57
N GLN A 360 -61.89 34.67 24.34
CA GLN A 360 -60.93 34.84 23.24
C GLN A 360 -59.63 34.08 23.50
N LEU A 361 -59.08 34.18 24.71
CA LEU A 361 -57.87 33.46 25.09
C LEU A 361 -58.06 31.94 25.07
N ASP A 362 -59.22 31.43 25.51
CA ASP A 362 -59.52 30.00 25.46
C ASP A 362 -59.51 29.45 24.02
N LYS A 363 -60.06 30.21 23.05
CA LYS A 363 -60.00 29.85 21.62
C LYS A 363 -58.57 29.82 21.11
N GLU A 364 -57.73 30.79 21.49
CA GLU A 364 -56.31 30.82 21.10
C GLU A 364 -55.51 29.66 21.71
N ILE A 365 -55.81 29.30 22.97
CA ILE A 365 -55.22 28.14 23.66
C ILE A 365 -55.59 26.84 22.93
N ASP A 366 -56.85 26.66 22.51
CA ASP A 366 -57.27 25.47 21.78
C ASP A 366 -56.59 25.34 20.41
N VAL A 367 -56.38 26.45 19.71
CA VAL A 367 -55.59 26.50 18.46
C VAL A 367 -54.14 26.09 18.74
N ALA A 368 -53.52 26.61 19.80
CA ALA A 368 -52.17 26.26 20.20
C ALA A 368 -52.03 24.76 20.55
N LYS A 369 -52.98 24.20 21.33
CA LYS A 369 -53.04 22.78 21.67
C LYS A 369 -53.18 21.89 20.43
N GLY A 370 -54.06 22.27 19.50
CA GLY A 370 -54.23 21.57 18.22
C GLY A 370 -52.93 21.55 17.40
N ARG A 371 -52.19 22.67 17.40
CA ARG A 371 -50.89 22.75 16.71
C ARG A 371 -49.82 21.90 17.39
N ILE A 372 -49.78 21.86 18.72
CA ILE A 372 -48.87 20.99 19.50
C ILE A 372 -49.11 19.52 19.14
N GLN A 373 -50.37 19.07 19.07
CA GLN A 373 -50.70 17.68 18.72
C GLN A 373 -50.19 17.28 17.33
N GLN A 374 -50.15 18.20 16.37
CA GLN A 374 -49.60 17.96 15.03
C GLN A 374 -48.06 17.95 15.02
N LEU A 375 -47.41 18.85 15.78
CA LEU A 375 -45.96 19.00 15.76
C LEU A 375 -45.22 17.92 16.57
N VAL A 376 -45.85 17.36 17.61
CA VAL A 376 -45.25 16.28 18.43
C VAL A 376 -44.77 15.08 17.60
N PRO A 377 -45.57 14.46 16.71
CA PRO A 377 -45.11 13.33 15.89
C PRO A 377 -44.09 13.75 14.82
N GLU A 378 -44.16 14.98 14.29
CA GLU A 378 -43.21 15.49 13.30
C GLU A 378 -41.81 15.74 13.90
N ALA A 379 -41.77 16.29 15.12
CA ALA A 379 -40.54 16.57 15.87
C ALA A 379 -39.91 15.32 16.51
N ALA A 380 -40.68 14.23 16.69
CA ALA A 380 -40.21 13.03 17.34
C ALA A 380 -39.03 12.38 16.58
N VAL A 381 -37.84 12.39 17.18
CA VAL A 381 -36.65 11.69 16.67
C VAL A 381 -36.69 10.23 17.15
N PRO A 382 -36.60 9.23 16.24
CA PRO A 382 -36.51 7.83 16.63
C PRO A 382 -35.29 7.60 17.54
N ARG A 383 -35.48 6.79 18.58
CA ARG A 383 -34.42 6.46 19.55
C ARG A 383 -33.18 5.91 18.82
N GLY A 384 -31.99 6.38 19.21
CA GLY A 384 -30.71 5.95 18.66
C GLY A 384 -30.21 6.73 17.45
N LYS A 385 -31.09 7.30 16.60
CA LYS A 385 -30.65 8.01 15.36
C LYS A 385 -29.81 9.26 15.63
N ARG A 386 -30.06 9.94 16.74
CA ARG A 386 -29.29 11.13 17.15
C ARG A 386 -27.88 10.75 17.61
N ALA A 387 -27.78 9.71 18.43
CA ALA A 387 -26.49 9.15 18.87
C ALA A 387 -25.68 8.62 17.66
N GLU A 388 -26.32 7.87 16.76
CA GLU A 388 -25.70 7.39 15.51
C GLU A 388 -25.14 8.56 14.67
N PHE A 389 -25.91 9.63 14.52
CA PHE A 389 -25.45 10.81 13.77
C PHE A 389 -24.29 11.53 14.47
N ASP A 390 -24.34 11.69 15.79
CA ASP A 390 -23.28 12.33 16.56
C ASP A 390 -21.97 11.53 16.47
N GLU A 391 -22.04 10.19 16.56
CA GLU A 391 -20.90 9.29 16.33
C GLU A 391 -20.32 9.42 14.92
N LEU A 392 -21.19 9.44 13.89
CA LEU A 392 -20.77 9.60 12.49
C LEU A 392 -20.15 10.98 12.24
N LYS A 393 -20.72 12.02 12.84
CA LYS A 393 -20.22 13.40 12.76
C LYS A 393 -18.83 13.51 13.40
N GLU A 394 -18.64 12.92 14.57
CA GLU A 394 -17.34 12.88 15.25
C GLU A 394 -16.31 12.09 14.43
N TYR A 395 -16.70 10.94 13.89
CA TYR A 395 -15.84 10.12 13.03
C TYR A 395 -15.39 10.87 11.77
N ILE A 396 -16.31 11.55 11.08
CA ILE A 396 -15.99 12.38 9.90
C ILE A 396 -15.11 13.57 10.29
N ALA A 397 -15.35 14.19 11.45
CA ALA A 397 -14.51 15.29 11.94
C ALA A 397 -13.07 14.82 12.22
N LYS A 398 -12.88 13.65 12.84
CA LYS A 398 -11.56 13.03 13.07
C LYS A 398 -10.78 12.78 11.77
N LEU A 399 -11.47 12.49 10.68
CA LEU A 399 -10.88 12.26 9.35
C LEU A 399 -10.59 13.56 8.56
N GLY A 400 -10.77 14.73 9.17
CA GLY A 400 -10.54 16.02 8.49
C GLY A 400 -11.73 16.52 7.68
N GLY A 401 -12.93 15.98 7.93
CA GLY A 401 -14.19 16.45 7.36
C GLY A 401 -14.60 15.78 6.05
N ALA A 402 -15.82 16.09 5.60
CA ALA A 402 -16.46 15.48 4.43
C ALA A 402 -15.72 15.69 3.10
N LYS A 403 -14.90 16.75 2.99
CA LYS A 403 -14.05 16.97 1.81
C LYS A 403 -12.92 15.95 1.76
N LYS A 404 -12.25 15.72 2.89
CA LYS A 404 -11.13 14.79 2.98
C LYS A 404 -11.57 13.34 2.81
N VAL A 405 -12.74 12.98 3.35
CA VAL A 405 -13.35 11.66 3.14
C VAL A 405 -13.60 11.39 1.65
N ARG A 406 -14.09 12.37 0.89
CA ARG A 406 -14.28 12.24 -0.56
C ARG A 406 -12.95 12.08 -1.32
N GLU A 407 -11.93 12.82 -0.93
CA GLU A 407 -10.58 12.67 -1.51
C GLU A 407 -10.00 11.27 -1.25
N LEU A 408 -10.15 10.73 -0.04
CA LEU A 408 -9.70 9.38 0.32
C LEU A 408 -10.44 8.28 -0.46
N MET A 409 -11.70 8.52 -0.81
CA MET A 409 -12.48 7.63 -1.68
C MET A 409 -12.08 7.72 -3.15
N ALA A 410 -11.68 8.91 -3.62
CA ALA A 410 -11.32 9.18 -5.01
C ALA A 410 -9.86 8.85 -5.36
N ALA A 411 -9.00 8.61 -4.37
CA ALA A 411 -7.61 8.21 -4.61
C ALA A 411 -7.55 6.83 -5.31
N GLU A 412 -7.17 6.85 -6.60
CA GLU A 412 -6.96 5.68 -7.44
C GLU A 412 -5.74 4.85 -6.97
N GLU A 413 -5.85 3.53 -7.10
CA GLU A 413 -4.89 2.53 -6.60
C GLU A 413 -3.72 2.25 -7.57
N HIS A 414 -3.61 3.03 -8.65
CA HIS A 414 -2.68 2.76 -9.76
C HIS A 414 -1.19 2.97 -9.43
N SER A 415 -0.82 3.53 -8.28
CA SER A 415 0.59 3.60 -7.80
C SER A 415 0.96 2.56 -6.73
N SER A 416 0.09 1.56 -6.49
CA SER A 416 0.15 0.68 -5.33
C SER A 416 1.39 -0.21 -5.24
N ARG A 417 1.86 -0.83 -6.34
CA ARG A 417 3.00 -1.78 -6.30
C ARG A 417 4.29 -1.14 -5.81
N GLN A 418 4.67 -0.01 -6.43
CA GLN A 418 5.91 0.70 -6.09
C GLN A 418 5.84 1.29 -4.67
N ALA A 419 4.73 1.94 -4.31
CA ALA A 419 4.54 2.49 -2.97
C ALA A 419 4.54 1.38 -1.90
N PHE A 420 3.98 0.22 -2.20
CA PHE A 420 4.00 -0.95 -1.33
C PHE A 420 5.43 -1.48 -1.15
N LEU A 421 6.19 -1.62 -2.24
CA LEU A 421 7.59 -2.03 -2.20
C LEU A 421 8.46 -1.04 -1.40
N GLN A 422 8.17 0.26 -1.51
CA GLN A 422 8.84 1.31 -0.73
C GLN A 422 8.64 1.17 0.78
N ASN A 423 7.50 0.63 1.21
CA ASN A 423 7.20 0.43 2.63
C ASN A 423 7.80 -0.87 3.18
N ARG A 424 8.31 -1.76 2.33
CA ARG A 424 8.96 -3.01 2.75
C ARG A 424 10.40 -2.79 3.20
N ARG A 425 10.79 -3.60 4.19
CA ARG A 425 12.04 -3.45 4.93
C ARG A 425 13.11 -4.37 4.40
N LEU A 426 12.74 -5.57 3.99
CA LEU A 426 13.59 -6.44 3.21
C LEU A 426 12.81 -6.89 1.98
N VAL A 427 13.38 -6.65 0.80
CA VAL A 427 12.87 -7.15 -0.48
C VAL A 427 13.88 -8.16 -1.00
N ALA A 428 13.43 -9.39 -1.22
CA ALA A 428 14.26 -10.48 -1.73
C ALA A 428 13.84 -10.86 -3.16
N THR A 429 14.80 -10.85 -4.08
CA THR A 429 14.61 -11.11 -5.52
C THR A 429 15.91 -11.58 -6.18
N THR A 430 15.85 -11.89 -7.47
CA THR A 430 17.01 -12.17 -8.30
C THR A 430 17.60 -10.87 -8.86
N PRO A 431 18.91 -10.85 -9.15
CA PRO A 431 19.60 -9.66 -9.66
C PRO A 431 19.08 -9.24 -11.05
N THR A 432 18.70 -10.20 -11.89
CA THR A 432 18.15 -9.95 -13.22
C THR A 432 16.84 -9.15 -13.13
N ARG A 433 15.96 -9.49 -12.19
CA ARG A 433 14.69 -8.78 -11.98
C ARG A 433 14.90 -7.35 -11.53
N VAL A 434 15.90 -7.08 -10.71
CA VAL A 434 16.26 -5.71 -10.34
C VAL A 434 16.74 -4.90 -11.55
N ALA A 435 17.50 -5.55 -12.44
CA ALA A 435 18.00 -4.90 -13.64
C ALA A 435 16.88 -4.61 -14.66
N THR A 436 15.91 -5.52 -14.80
CA THR A 436 14.91 -5.45 -15.88
C THR A 436 13.55 -4.89 -15.47
N ASP A 437 13.12 -5.07 -14.23
CA ASP A 437 11.79 -4.65 -13.81
C ASP A 437 11.77 -3.13 -13.50
N PRO A 438 10.85 -2.35 -14.13
CA PRO A 438 10.76 -0.91 -13.94
C PRO A 438 10.39 -0.52 -12.51
N VAL A 439 9.76 -1.40 -11.72
CA VAL A 439 9.40 -1.12 -10.32
C VAL A 439 10.62 -0.73 -9.48
N PHE A 440 11.80 -1.27 -9.80
CA PHE A 440 13.05 -0.96 -9.08
C PHE A 440 13.72 0.35 -9.52
N SER A 441 13.26 1.03 -10.58
CA SER A 441 13.87 2.26 -11.10
C SER A 441 13.83 3.45 -10.14
N GLN A 442 12.84 3.49 -9.25
CA GLN A 442 12.61 4.61 -8.33
C GLN A 442 12.60 4.19 -6.87
N VAL A 443 12.93 2.93 -6.57
CA VAL A 443 12.95 2.40 -5.22
C VAL A 443 14.38 2.39 -4.72
N ARG A 444 14.62 3.09 -3.61
CA ARG A 444 15.95 3.20 -3.00
C ARG A 444 16.07 2.28 -1.80
N PHE A 445 17.25 1.72 -1.60
CA PHE A 445 17.57 0.88 -0.45
C PHE A 445 18.78 1.45 0.29
N ASP A 446 18.85 1.20 1.60
CA ASP A 446 19.98 1.63 2.42
C ASP A 446 21.12 0.63 2.28
N VAL A 447 20.78 -0.67 2.28
CA VAL A 447 21.76 -1.77 2.25
C VAL A 447 21.42 -2.78 1.16
N LEU A 448 22.46 -3.28 0.49
CA LEU A 448 22.40 -4.45 -0.40
C LEU A 448 23.07 -5.64 0.28
N ILE A 449 22.36 -6.77 0.32
CA ILE A 449 22.91 -8.06 0.73
C ILE A 449 22.86 -8.99 -0.47
N ILE A 450 23.98 -9.61 -0.82
CA ILE A 450 24.10 -10.48 -1.98
C ILE A 450 24.54 -11.86 -1.50
N ASP A 451 23.64 -12.83 -1.61
CA ASP A 451 23.94 -14.24 -1.37
C ASP A 451 24.58 -14.84 -2.64
N GLU A 452 25.62 -15.67 -2.47
CA GLU A 452 26.33 -16.36 -3.55
C GLU A 452 26.71 -15.45 -4.74
N ALA A 453 27.26 -14.26 -4.47
CA ALA A 453 27.57 -13.25 -5.47
C ALA A 453 28.56 -13.71 -6.56
N THR A 454 29.41 -14.68 -6.25
CA THR A 454 30.35 -15.31 -7.17
C THR A 454 29.66 -16.01 -8.35
N ARG A 455 28.37 -16.33 -8.20
CA ARG A 455 27.52 -16.98 -9.22
C ARG A 455 26.58 -16.00 -9.91
N ILE A 456 26.69 -14.70 -9.64
CA ILE A 456 25.86 -13.65 -10.24
C ILE A 456 26.70 -12.84 -11.23
N PRO A 457 26.19 -12.58 -12.45
CA PRO A 457 26.92 -11.79 -13.44
C PRO A 457 27.16 -10.35 -12.96
N ALA A 458 28.37 -9.85 -13.24
CA ALA A 458 28.81 -8.52 -12.80
C ALA A 458 27.87 -7.39 -13.23
N HIS A 459 27.33 -7.41 -14.45
CA HIS A 459 26.41 -6.39 -14.94
C HIS A 459 25.14 -6.27 -14.08
N ALA A 460 24.61 -7.39 -13.59
CA ALA A 460 23.41 -7.41 -12.76
C ALA A 460 23.70 -6.93 -11.32
N LEU A 461 24.89 -7.24 -10.80
CA LEU A 461 25.37 -6.70 -9.52
C LEU A 461 25.54 -5.18 -9.58
N LEU A 462 26.12 -4.67 -10.67
CA LEU A 462 26.29 -3.23 -10.89
C LEU A 462 24.95 -2.51 -10.99
N ALA A 463 23.99 -3.08 -11.74
CA ALA A 463 22.64 -2.54 -11.85
C ALA A 463 21.95 -2.39 -10.48
N ALA A 464 22.09 -3.39 -9.61
CA ALA A 464 21.51 -3.35 -8.26
C ALA A 464 22.26 -2.39 -7.33
N ALA A 465 23.60 -2.32 -7.41
CA ALA A 465 24.42 -1.47 -6.56
C ALA A 465 24.10 0.03 -6.73
N GLY A 466 23.70 0.47 -7.92
CA GLY A 466 23.27 1.85 -8.16
C GLY A 466 22.07 2.30 -7.30
N LEU A 467 21.26 1.36 -6.78
CA LEU A 467 20.07 1.66 -5.97
C LEU A 467 20.39 1.86 -4.48
N ILE A 468 21.66 1.72 -4.08
CA ILE A 468 22.08 1.53 -2.69
C ILE A 468 22.74 2.78 -2.13
N ARG A 469 22.24 3.27 -1.01
CA ARG A 469 22.71 4.53 -0.41
C ARG A 469 23.92 4.37 0.51
N GLU A 470 23.92 3.34 1.36
CA GLU A 470 24.84 3.30 2.49
C GLU A 470 25.87 2.17 2.37
N ARG A 471 25.42 0.92 2.19
CA ARG A 471 26.30 -0.24 2.38
C ARG A 471 26.00 -1.41 1.45
N ILE A 472 27.05 -2.08 0.95
CA ILE A 472 26.95 -3.35 0.23
C ILE A 472 27.61 -4.47 1.05
N ILE A 473 26.93 -5.61 1.16
CA ILE A 473 27.41 -6.83 1.82
C ILE A 473 27.37 -7.97 0.81
N ILE A 474 28.52 -8.58 0.55
CA ILE A 474 28.68 -9.63 -0.46
C ILE A 474 29.05 -10.93 0.22
N SER A 475 28.40 -12.02 -0.17
CA SER A 475 28.66 -13.38 0.31
C SER A 475 28.98 -14.30 -0.84
N GLY A 476 29.77 -15.34 -0.59
CA GLY A 476 30.06 -16.40 -1.56
C GLY A 476 31.28 -17.23 -1.17
N ASP A 477 31.63 -18.19 -2.01
CA ASP A 477 32.91 -18.88 -1.95
C ASP A 477 33.86 -18.27 -2.99
N PRO A 478 34.95 -17.59 -2.58
CA PRO A 478 35.92 -17.02 -3.51
C PRO A 478 36.55 -18.03 -4.49
N ARG A 479 36.53 -19.34 -4.20
CA ARG A 479 36.99 -20.40 -5.12
C ARG A 479 36.12 -20.52 -6.37
N GLU A 480 34.88 -20.07 -6.28
CA GLU A 480 33.94 -20.18 -7.38
C GLU A 480 34.15 -19.07 -8.43
N ILE A 481 34.87 -17.98 -8.12
CA ILE A 481 34.97 -16.79 -8.97
C ILE A 481 35.47 -17.14 -10.39
N ALA A 482 36.60 -17.84 -10.50
CA ALA A 482 37.16 -18.24 -11.79
C ALA A 482 36.34 -19.34 -12.45
N SER A 483 35.85 -20.31 -11.69
CA SER A 483 35.08 -21.43 -12.23
C SER A 483 33.71 -21.01 -12.77
N ALA A 484 33.08 -20.01 -12.14
CA ALA A 484 31.77 -19.50 -12.53
C ALA A 484 31.87 -18.48 -13.68
N GLY A 485 33.01 -17.79 -13.79
CA GLY A 485 33.31 -16.85 -14.88
C GLY A 485 32.41 -15.61 -14.92
N GLN A 486 31.56 -15.40 -13.92
CA GLN A 486 30.50 -14.38 -13.92
C GLN A 486 31.03 -12.95 -13.81
N TRP A 487 32.28 -12.78 -13.37
CA TRP A 487 32.95 -11.49 -13.20
C TRP A 487 34.02 -11.22 -14.25
N ALA A 488 34.14 -12.09 -15.25
CA ALA A 488 35.11 -11.89 -16.33
C ALA A 488 34.85 -10.55 -17.04
N ILE A 489 35.83 -9.65 -16.98
CA ILE A 489 35.73 -8.32 -17.58
C ILE A 489 35.61 -8.48 -19.10
N PRO A 490 34.67 -7.79 -19.76
CA PRO A 490 34.62 -7.76 -21.22
C PRO A 490 35.95 -7.24 -21.76
N GLN A 491 36.59 -7.97 -22.70
CA GLN A 491 37.78 -7.44 -23.36
C GLN A 491 37.38 -6.19 -24.14
N VAL A 492 37.74 -5.01 -23.62
CA VAL A 492 37.62 -3.77 -24.38
C VAL A 492 38.63 -3.86 -25.50
N VAL A 493 38.16 -4.10 -26.73
CA VAL A 493 38.99 -3.99 -27.92
C VAL A 493 39.31 -2.51 -28.10
N THR A 494 40.35 -2.03 -27.43
CA THR A 494 40.97 -0.76 -27.79
C THR A 494 41.64 -0.97 -29.15
N HIS A 495 40.96 -0.54 -30.22
CA HIS A 495 41.63 -0.24 -31.47
C HIS A 495 42.59 0.93 -31.20
N ILE A 496 43.80 0.61 -30.77
CA ILE A 496 44.92 1.54 -30.87
C ILE A 496 45.24 1.57 -32.36
N ALA A 497 44.80 2.62 -33.03
CA ALA A 497 45.28 2.94 -34.36
C ALA A 497 46.79 3.18 -34.26
N GLU A 498 47.58 2.34 -34.94
CA GLU A 498 48.99 2.62 -35.25
C GLU A 498 49.11 3.68 -36.33
#